data_AF-A0A918C6R1-F1
#
_entry.id   AF-A0A918C6R1-F1
#
_cell.length_a   1.000
_cell.length_b   1.000
_cell.length_c   1.000
_cell.angle_alpha   90.00
_cell.angle_beta   90.00
_cell.angle_gamma   90.00
#
_symmetry.space_group_name_H-M   'P 1'
#
loop_
_entity.id
_entity.type
_entity.pdbx_description
1 polymer ?
#
loop_
_entity_poly.entity_id
_entity_poly.type
_entity_poly.pdbx_seq_one_letter_code
_entity_poly.pdbx_strand_id
1 'polypeptide(L)'
;MPTSPLVPTPPSPTIRPSRARASAVTEADTRRSPCYAERAAAQRAHLGLPLLPTTTIGSFPQTTELRTARADLRAGRIDTADYEERIKAEIQEVISFQEKTGIDVLVHGEPERNDMVQYFAEQLTGYLATQHGWVQSYGTRYVRPPILAGDISRPEPMTVRWTSYAQSLTEKPVKGMLTGPVTMLAWSFVRDDQPLADTAHQVAPALRKTLPLRTADRAGYLAWATETSRLTMSGVRPDTQIHTHMCAMPSSATSSRPSTTSTPTSSAWRPPAPTCRSPTNSPPTATRARPDRVSTTSTPRASRARRRPRTSCAPV
;
A
#
# COMPACT_ATOMS: atom_id res chain seq x y z
N MET A 1 32.75 -9.70 41.71
CA MET A 1 31.77 -9.79 40.61
C MET A 1 32.24 -8.85 39.50
N PRO A 2 32.83 -9.35 38.41
CA PRO A 2 33.24 -8.47 37.32
C PRO A 2 31.99 -8.00 36.56
N THR A 3 31.83 -6.69 36.44
CA THR A 3 30.82 -6.03 35.61
C THR A 3 31.07 -6.40 34.15
N SER A 4 30.12 -7.09 33.52
CA SER A 4 30.13 -7.31 32.07
C SER A 4 30.19 -5.96 31.33
N PRO A 5 31.08 -5.80 30.34
CA PRO A 5 31.07 -4.61 29.51
C PRO A 5 29.77 -4.57 28.71
N LEU A 6 29.11 -3.42 28.73
CA LEU A 6 27.99 -3.09 27.84
C LEU A 6 28.43 -3.38 26.40
N VAL A 7 27.72 -4.30 25.74
CA VAL A 7 27.87 -4.56 24.31
C VAL A 7 27.67 -3.22 23.59
N PRO A 8 28.65 -2.73 22.80
CA PRO A 8 28.48 -1.48 22.09
C PRO A 8 27.29 -1.61 21.14
N THR A 9 26.40 -0.62 21.20
CA THR A 9 25.29 -0.47 20.25
C THR A 9 25.89 -0.46 18.84
N PRO A 10 25.47 -1.36 17.94
CA PRO A 10 25.97 -1.34 16.57
C PRO A 10 25.63 0.01 15.94
N PRO A 11 26.53 0.60 15.14
CA PRO A 11 26.25 1.86 14.46
C PRO A 11 24.99 1.70 13.63
N SER A 12 24.01 2.58 13.85
CA SER A 12 22.71 2.51 13.18
C SER A 12 22.89 2.55 11.67
N PRO A 13 22.55 1.47 10.95
CA PRO A 13 22.68 1.46 9.51
C PRO A 13 21.62 2.40 8.93
N THR A 14 22.07 3.53 8.38
CA THR A 14 21.33 4.39 7.43
C THR A 14 20.03 5.05 7.95
N ILE A 15 20.11 5.88 9.00
CA ILE A 15 18.97 6.64 9.59
C ILE A 15 18.39 7.74 8.65
N ARG A 16 19.19 8.32 7.74
CA ARG A 16 18.80 9.56 7.03
C ARG A 16 17.84 9.41 5.82
N PRO A 17 17.91 8.39 4.95
CA PRO A 17 17.11 8.35 3.72
C PRO A 17 15.63 8.05 3.94
N SER A 18 15.29 7.23 4.95
CA SER A 18 13.91 6.83 5.27
C SER A 18 13.08 8.03 5.76
N ARG A 19 13.64 8.82 6.68
CA ARG A 19 12.97 10.02 7.23
C ARG A 19 12.75 11.09 6.16
N ALA A 20 13.76 11.34 5.31
CA ALA A 20 13.63 12.30 4.22
C ALA A 20 12.52 11.90 3.21
N ARG A 21 12.40 10.60 2.90
CA ARG A 21 11.31 10.09 2.04
C ARG A 21 9.94 10.22 2.71
N ALA A 22 9.85 9.92 4.00
CA ALA A 22 8.60 10.07 4.75
C ALA A 22 8.12 11.53 4.78
N SER A 23 9.03 12.49 4.95
CA SER A 23 8.72 13.92 4.91
C SER A 23 8.35 14.45 3.51
N ALA A 24 8.65 13.71 2.44
CA ALA A 24 8.32 14.08 1.06
C ALA A 24 6.95 13.58 0.60
N VAL A 25 6.25 12.77 1.41
CA VAL A 25 4.91 12.27 1.08
C VAL A 25 3.91 13.41 1.04
N THR A 26 3.13 13.46 -0.04
CA THR A 26 2.06 14.44 -0.24
C THR A 26 0.69 13.77 -0.23
N GLU A 27 -0.37 14.57 -0.10
CA GLU A 27 -1.74 14.06 -0.18
C GLU A 27 -2.02 13.36 -1.53
N ALA A 28 -1.39 13.81 -2.62
CA ALA A 28 -1.53 13.22 -3.94
C ALA A 28 -1.03 11.76 -3.97
N ASP A 29 0.01 11.43 -3.21
CA ASP A 29 0.55 10.06 -3.11
C ASP A 29 -0.40 9.09 -2.42
N THR A 30 -1.39 9.61 -1.70
CA THR A 30 -2.45 8.83 -1.01
C THR A 30 -3.72 8.67 -1.85
N ARG A 31 -3.72 9.18 -3.09
CA ARG A 31 -4.89 9.20 -3.96
C ARG A 31 -4.61 8.47 -5.26
N ARG A 32 -5.61 7.68 -5.68
CA ARG A 32 -5.59 6.99 -6.98
C ARG A 32 -6.19 7.85 -8.07
N SER A 33 -5.48 7.95 -9.19
CA SER A 33 -5.97 8.51 -10.45
C SER A 33 -6.07 7.41 -11.52
N PRO A 34 -7.10 7.40 -12.38
CA PRO A 34 -8.30 8.24 -12.33
C PRO A 34 -9.27 7.80 -11.22
N CYS A 35 -10.49 8.37 -11.15
CA CYS A 35 -11.51 8.01 -10.16
C CYS A 35 -11.97 6.55 -10.26
N TYR A 36 -12.65 6.04 -9.24
CA TYR A 36 -13.03 4.62 -9.18
C TYR A 36 -13.84 4.13 -10.38
N ALA A 37 -14.78 4.93 -10.90
CA ALA A 37 -15.61 4.54 -12.03
C ALA A 37 -14.78 4.25 -13.29
N GLU A 38 -13.79 5.09 -13.58
CA GLU A 38 -12.88 4.90 -14.71
C GLU A 38 -11.94 3.70 -14.48
N ARG A 39 -11.41 3.54 -13.26
CA ARG A 39 -10.59 2.37 -12.91
C ARG A 39 -11.37 1.08 -13.00
N ALA A 40 -12.63 1.06 -12.55
CA ALA A 40 -13.49 -0.10 -12.61
C ALA A 40 -13.78 -0.52 -14.07
N ALA A 41 -13.96 0.45 -14.97
CA ALA A 41 -14.08 0.16 -16.40
C ALA A 41 -12.78 -0.43 -16.97
N ALA A 42 -11.63 0.18 -16.67
CA ALA A 42 -10.32 -0.33 -17.11
C ALA A 42 -10.01 -1.74 -16.57
N GLN A 43 -10.32 -2.00 -15.30
CA GLN A 43 -10.14 -3.31 -14.65
C GLN A 43 -11.03 -4.38 -15.28
N ARG A 44 -12.29 -4.09 -15.57
CA ARG A 44 -13.20 -5.04 -16.25
C ARG A 44 -12.69 -5.37 -17.66
N ALA A 45 -12.24 -4.36 -18.41
CA ALA A 45 -11.69 -4.56 -19.74
C ALA A 45 -10.40 -5.37 -19.71
N HIS A 46 -9.53 -5.14 -18.71
CA HIS A 46 -8.25 -5.83 -18.59
C HIS A 46 -8.38 -7.28 -18.10
N LEU A 47 -9.21 -7.52 -17.08
CA LEU A 47 -9.29 -8.82 -16.42
C LEU A 47 -10.29 -9.78 -17.07
N GLY A 48 -11.28 -9.29 -17.82
CA GLY A 48 -12.25 -10.13 -18.52
C GLY A 48 -13.08 -11.06 -17.62
N LEU A 49 -13.24 -10.73 -16.34
CA LEU A 49 -13.88 -11.59 -15.35
C LEU A 49 -15.39 -11.76 -15.61
N PRO A 50 -15.98 -12.92 -15.28
CA PRO A 50 -17.42 -13.14 -15.37
C PRO A 50 -18.18 -12.26 -14.36
N LEU A 51 -19.52 -12.24 -14.46
CA LEU A 51 -20.37 -11.44 -13.58
C LEU A 51 -20.19 -11.77 -12.09
N LEU A 52 -19.98 -13.06 -11.78
CA LEU A 52 -19.77 -13.56 -10.42
C LEU A 52 -18.40 -14.26 -10.35
N PRO A 53 -17.29 -13.50 -10.29
CA PRO A 53 -15.96 -14.09 -10.27
C PRO A 53 -15.67 -14.75 -8.93
N THR A 54 -15.03 -15.91 -9.00
CA THR A 54 -14.64 -16.74 -7.88
C THR A 54 -13.15 -16.58 -7.59
N THR A 55 -12.81 -16.58 -6.30
CA THR A 55 -11.42 -16.48 -5.83
C THR A 55 -11.32 -16.95 -4.38
N THR A 56 -10.11 -17.24 -3.93
CA THR A 56 -9.80 -17.52 -2.53
C THR A 56 -9.02 -16.34 -1.91
N ILE A 57 -8.72 -16.42 -0.61
CA ILE A 57 -8.14 -15.31 0.15
C ILE A 57 -6.61 -15.22 -0.01
N GLY A 58 -5.90 -16.35 -0.04
CA GLY A 58 -4.44 -16.37 -0.12
C GLY A 58 -3.84 -17.73 0.20
N SER A 59 -3.78 -18.08 1.49
CA SER A 59 -3.11 -19.31 1.94
C SER A 59 -3.87 -20.59 1.58
N PHE A 60 -3.09 -21.61 1.24
CA PHE A 60 -3.53 -23.01 1.11
C PHE A 60 -2.98 -23.84 2.29
N PRO A 61 -3.44 -25.09 2.48
CA PRO A 61 -3.06 -25.90 3.63
C PRO A 61 -1.54 -26.03 3.82
N GLN A 62 -1.04 -25.70 5.01
CA GLN A 62 0.36 -26.00 5.37
C GLN A 62 0.52 -27.47 5.73
N THR A 63 0.90 -28.25 4.74
CA THR A 63 1.15 -29.70 4.81
C THR A 63 2.31 -30.06 5.74
N THR A 64 2.41 -31.33 6.10
CA THR A 64 3.51 -31.84 6.92
C THR A 64 4.83 -31.71 6.16
N GLU A 65 4.80 -31.95 4.86
CA GLU A 65 5.92 -31.89 3.93
C GLU A 65 6.54 -30.49 3.90
N LEU A 66 5.71 -29.43 3.80
CA LEU A 66 6.18 -28.05 3.84
C LEU A 66 6.77 -27.65 5.20
N ARG A 67 6.21 -28.17 6.30
CA ARG A 67 6.74 -27.92 7.64
C ARG A 67 8.07 -28.61 7.84
N THR A 68 8.20 -29.85 7.37
CA THR A 68 9.45 -30.63 7.38
C THR A 68 10.51 -29.93 6.53
N ALA A 69 10.19 -29.50 5.30
CA ALA A 69 11.13 -28.78 4.45
C ALA A 69 11.66 -27.50 5.11
N ARG A 70 10.80 -26.71 5.77
CA ARG A 70 11.23 -25.55 6.57
C ARG A 70 12.13 -25.92 7.74
N ALA A 71 11.81 -27.01 8.44
CA ALA A 71 12.62 -27.50 9.55
C ALA A 71 13.99 -28.01 9.09
N ASP A 72 14.04 -28.68 7.94
CA ASP A 72 15.25 -29.22 7.32
C ASP A 72 16.16 -28.09 6.84
N LEU A 73 15.62 -27.05 6.20
CA LEU A 73 16.38 -25.86 5.81
C LEU A 73 17.00 -25.19 7.04
N ARG A 74 16.21 -25.00 8.11
CA ARG A 74 16.71 -24.40 9.38
C ARG A 74 17.79 -25.25 10.05
N ALA A 75 17.72 -26.56 9.90
CA ALA A 75 18.70 -27.49 10.44
C ALA A 75 19.91 -27.72 9.51
N GLY A 76 19.93 -27.09 8.32
CA GLY A 76 20.98 -27.29 7.32
C GLY A 76 20.99 -28.68 6.69
N ARG A 77 19.87 -29.44 6.75
CA ARG A 77 19.73 -30.76 6.13
C ARG A 77 19.45 -30.70 4.64
N ILE A 78 18.86 -29.60 4.17
CA ILE A 78 18.70 -29.25 2.76
C ILE A 78 19.23 -27.84 2.57
N ASP A 79 19.67 -27.53 1.35
CA ASP A 79 20.07 -26.17 1.00
C ASP A 79 18.87 -25.32 0.54
N THR A 80 19.14 -24.05 0.23
CA THR A 80 18.12 -23.11 -0.24
C THR A 80 17.54 -23.52 -1.60
N ALA A 81 18.34 -24.10 -2.50
CA ALA A 81 17.87 -24.48 -3.82
C ALA A 81 16.88 -25.65 -3.73
N ASP A 82 17.20 -26.68 -2.94
CA ASP A 82 16.31 -27.80 -2.65
C ASP A 82 15.01 -27.35 -1.99
N TYR A 83 15.08 -26.39 -1.07
CA TYR A 83 13.89 -25.81 -0.46
C TYR A 83 13.04 -25.06 -1.49
N GLU A 84 13.67 -24.26 -2.34
CA GLU A 84 12.96 -23.48 -3.36
C GLU A 84 12.26 -24.37 -4.39
N GLU A 85 12.87 -25.47 -4.81
CA GLU A 85 12.22 -26.43 -5.71
C GLU A 85 10.99 -27.07 -5.08
N ARG A 86 11.02 -27.38 -3.76
CA ARG A 86 9.84 -27.88 -3.03
C ARG A 86 8.73 -26.83 -2.97
N ILE A 87 9.07 -25.56 -2.75
CA ILE A 87 8.09 -24.46 -2.76
C ILE A 87 7.50 -24.24 -4.14
N LYS A 88 8.31 -24.31 -5.21
CA LYS A 88 7.82 -24.23 -6.59
C LYS A 88 6.85 -25.37 -6.92
N ALA A 89 7.19 -26.60 -6.54
CA ALA A 89 6.31 -27.75 -6.73
C ALA A 89 4.94 -27.56 -6.07
N GLU A 90 4.92 -27.09 -4.82
CA GLU A 90 3.67 -26.79 -4.11
C GLU A 90 2.86 -25.67 -4.80
N ILE A 91 3.51 -24.59 -5.24
CA ILE A 91 2.84 -23.51 -5.99
C ILE A 91 2.21 -24.08 -7.27
N GLN A 92 2.92 -24.95 -7.99
CA GLN A 92 2.42 -25.59 -9.20
C GLN A 92 1.19 -26.45 -8.92
N GLU A 93 1.20 -27.24 -7.84
CA GLU A 93 0.05 -28.04 -7.43
C GLU A 93 -1.16 -27.18 -7.08
N VAL A 94 -0.95 -26.10 -6.30
CA VAL A 94 -2.00 -25.16 -5.90
C VAL A 94 -2.61 -24.43 -7.11
N ILE A 95 -1.78 -23.99 -8.07
CA ILE A 95 -2.28 -23.36 -9.30
C ILE A 95 -3.08 -24.37 -10.14
N SER A 96 -2.52 -25.58 -10.37
CA SER A 96 -3.20 -26.62 -11.15
C SER A 96 -4.54 -27.03 -10.54
N PHE A 97 -4.62 -27.14 -9.21
CA PHE A 97 -5.86 -27.44 -8.50
C PHE A 97 -6.92 -26.37 -8.72
N GLN A 98 -6.56 -25.10 -8.58
CA GLN A 98 -7.50 -24.00 -8.75
C GLN A 98 -7.98 -23.85 -10.20
N GLU A 99 -7.12 -24.12 -11.18
CA GLU A 99 -7.54 -24.16 -12.59
C GLU A 99 -8.57 -25.26 -12.84
N LYS A 100 -8.31 -26.49 -12.35
CA LYS A 100 -9.23 -27.64 -12.47
C LYS A 100 -10.59 -27.39 -11.82
N THR A 101 -10.63 -26.60 -10.76
CA THR A 101 -11.87 -26.24 -10.05
C THR A 101 -12.60 -25.05 -10.68
N GLY A 102 -12.01 -24.41 -11.68
CA GLY A 102 -12.64 -23.30 -12.40
C GLY A 102 -12.57 -21.94 -11.69
N ILE A 103 -11.68 -21.77 -10.70
CA ILE A 103 -11.51 -20.47 -10.01
C ILE A 103 -11.03 -19.39 -10.98
N ASP A 104 -11.62 -18.19 -10.93
CA ASP A 104 -11.35 -17.11 -11.89
C ASP A 104 -10.09 -16.30 -11.58
N VAL A 105 -9.86 -16.00 -10.29
CA VAL A 105 -8.67 -15.26 -9.83
C VAL A 105 -7.92 -16.11 -8.81
N LEU A 106 -6.69 -16.45 -9.16
CA LEU A 106 -5.87 -17.45 -8.47
C LEU A 106 -5.03 -16.83 -7.35
N VAL A 107 -4.57 -17.69 -6.44
CA VAL A 107 -3.54 -17.38 -5.43
C VAL A 107 -2.44 -18.43 -5.48
N HIS A 108 -1.23 -18.10 -5.03
CA HIS A 108 -0.11 -19.05 -5.02
C HIS A 108 -0.05 -19.94 -3.77
N GLY A 109 -0.95 -19.75 -2.80
CA GLY A 109 -1.05 -20.59 -1.60
C GLY A 109 -0.15 -20.20 -0.44
N GLU A 110 0.77 -19.25 -0.62
CA GLU A 110 1.73 -18.78 0.39
C GLU A 110 2.57 -19.88 1.08
N PRO A 111 3.02 -20.96 0.40
CA PRO A 111 3.74 -22.05 1.05
C PRO A 111 5.11 -21.64 1.60
N GLU A 112 5.69 -20.56 1.08
CA GLU A 112 6.95 -20.00 1.57
C GLU A 112 6.81 -19.29 2.93
N ARG A 113 5.59 -18.95 3.35
CA ARG A 113 5.35 -18.07 4.50
C ARG A 113 4.94 -18.89 5.71
N ASN A 114 5.67 -18.74 6.82
CA ASN A 114 5.23 -19.33 8.08
C ASN A 114 4.19 -18.47 8.81
N ASP A 115 4.33 -17.15 8.71
CA ASP A 115 3.49 -16.16 9.36
C ASP A 115 3.45 -14.90 8.50
N MET A 116 2.28 -14.27 8.44
CA MET A 116 2.02 -13.15 7.52
C MET A 116 2.75 -11.85 7.92
N VAL A 117 3.26 -11.72 9.15
CA VAL A 117 4.02 -10.52 9.58
C VAL A 117 5.50 -10.84 9.64
N GLN A 118 5.86 -11.99 10.23
CA GLN A 118 7.24 -12.42 10.36
C GLN A 118 7.95 -12.50 9.00
N TYR A 119 7.29 -13.06 7.98
CA TYR A 119 7.87 -13.21 6.64
C TYR A 119 8.37 -11.88 6.05
N PHE A 120 7.60 -10.80 6.21
CA PHE A 120 8.00 -9.48 5.73
C PHE A 120 9.01 -8.82 6.67
N ALA A 121 8.84 -8.97 7.98
CA ALA A 121 9.76 -8.38 8.95
C ALA A 121 11.20 -8.88 8.78
N GLU A 122 11.40 -10.15 8.45
CA GLU A 122 12.73 -10.72 8.18
C GLU A 122 13.42 -10.13 6.92
N GLN A 123 12.69 -9.40 6.07
CA GLN A 123 13.18 -8.83 4.82
C GLN A 123 13.19 -7.29 4.80
N LEU A 124 12.84 -6.66 5.93
CA LEU A 124 12.80 -5.22 6.10
C LEU A 124 13.88 -4.78 7.09
N THR A 125 14.54 -3.65 6.82
CA THR A 125 15.44 -3.05 7.82
C THR A 125 14.62 -2.54 9.00
N GLY A 126 15.26 -2.43 10.17
CA GLY A 126 14.61 -1.91 11.38
C GLY A 126 13.77 -2.93 12.15
N TYR A 127 13.46 -4.10 11.58
CA TYR A 127 12.87 -5.23 12.29
C TYR A 127 13.95 -6.19 12.83
N LEU A 128 13.66 -6.77 13.98
CA LEU A 128 14.41 -7.88 14.58
C LEU A 128 13.47 -9.07 14.75
N ALA A 129 13.89 -10.25 14.32
CA ALA A 129 13.19 -11.50 14.56
C ALA A 129 13.77 -12.22 15.78
N THR A 130 12.92 -12.79 16.62
CA THR A 130 13.35 -13.61 17.76
C THR A 130 13.39 -15.08 17.37
N GLN A 131 14.19 -15.90 18.06
CA GLN A 131 14.13 -17.36 17.88
C GLN A 131 13.04 -17.98 18.76
N HIS A 132 12.96 -17.58 20.03
CA HIS A 132 12.09 -18.16 21.06
C HIS A 132 11.05 -17.18 21.65
N GLY A 133 10.83 -16.02 21.02
CA GLY A 133 9.88 -14.99 21.50
C GLY A 133 8.42 -15.32 21.22
N TRP A 134 7.97 -16.50 21.68
CA TRP A 134 6.61 -16.98 21.47
C TRP A 134 5.62 -16.27 22.37
N VAL A 135 4.49 -15.86 21.78
CA VAL A 135 3.36 -15.26 22.49
C VAL A 135 2.10 -16.05 22.13
N GLN A 136 1.36 -16.48 23.13
CA GLN A 136 0.08 -17.16 22.91
C GLN A 136 -0.90 -16.19 22.24
N SER A 137 -1.54 -16.63 21.15
CA SER A 137 -2.55 -15.84 20.43
C SER A 137 -3.96 -16.34 20.74
N TYR A 138 -4.24 -17.63 20.48
CA TYR A 138 -5.55 -18.22 20.74
C TYR A 138 -5.44 -19.74 20.91
N GLY A 139 -5.98 -20.28 21.99
CA GLY A 139 -5.88 -21.70 22.32
C GLY A 139 -4.43 -22.17 22.35
N THR A 140 -4.09 -23.17 21.56
CA THR A 140 -2.71 -23.70 21.42
C THR A 140 -1.91 -23.04 20.30
N ARG A 141 -2.43 -21.97 19.68
CA ARG A 141 -1.69 -21.22 18.64
C ARG A 141 -0.84 -20.12 19.25
N TYR A 142 0.43 -20.13 18.88
CA TYR A 142 1.41 -19.13 19.27
C TYR A 142 1.87 -18.36 18.04
N VAL A 143 2.18 -17.09 18.24
CA VAL A 143 2.81 -16.21 17.26
C VAL A 143 4.18 -15.80 17.76
N ARG A 144 5.03 -15.33 16.85
CA ARG A 144 6.35 -14.81 17.19
C ARG A 144 6.47 -13.38 16.67
N PRO A 145 5.90 -12.39 17.39
CA PRO A 145 5.85 -11.01 16.93
C PRO A 145 7.28 -10.48 16.73
N PRO A 146 7.60 -9.90 15.58
CA PRO A 146 8.90 -9.27 15.39
C PRO A 146 8.99 -7.98 16.21
N ILE A 147 10.20 -7.50 16.44
CA ILE A 147 10.48 -6.27 17.19
C ILE A 147 10.90 -5.21 16.18
N LEU A 148 10.08 -4.18 16.03
CA LEU A 148 10.49 -2.97 15.35
C LEU A 148 11.42 -2.20 16.30
N ALA A 149 12.69 -2.07 15.92
CA ALA A 149 13.77 -1.47 16.73
C ALA A 149 14.50 -0.32 16.02
N GLY A 150 14.25 -0.10 14.73
CA GLY A 150 14.92 0.93 13.92
C GLY A 150 14.02 1.58 12.89
N ASP A 151 14.59 2.48 12.10
CA ASP A 151 13.91 3.04 10.93
C ASP A 151 13.79 1.98 9.81
N ILE A 152 12.69 2.01 9.08
CA ILE A 152 12.37 0.97 8.10
C ILE A 152 12.69 1.38 6.68
N SER A 153 13.23 0.42 5.94
CA SER A 153 13.38 0.46 4.50
C SER A 153 13.27 -0.96 3.95
N ARG A 154 12.90 -1.05 2.67
CA ARG A 154 12.85 -2.31 1.92
C ARG A 154 14.07 -2.36 0.98
N PRO A 155 15.12 -3.13 1.31
CA PRO A 155 16.33 -3.20 0.49
C PRO A 155 16.07 -3.95 -0.82
N GLU A 156 15.31 -5.04 -0.78
CA GLU A 156 15.10 -5.95 -1.91
C GLU A 156 13.60 -6.27 -2.14
N PRO A 157 13.20 -6.72 -3.34
CA PRO A 157 11.86 -7.26 -3.58
C PRO A 157 11.57 -8.48 -2.72
N MET A 158 10.46 -8.48 -1.98
CA MET A 158 10.16 -9.54 -1.00
C MET A 158 9.39 -10.74 -1.58
N THR A 159 8.33 -10.46 -2.35
CA THR A 159 7.37 -11.49 -2.81
C THR A 159 7.35 -11.69 -4.33
N VAL A 160 8.01 -10.79 -5.07
CA VAL A 160 7.90 -10.71 -6.53
C VAL A 160 8.27 -12.03 -7.19
N ARG A 161 9.35 -12.70 -6.74
CA ARG A 161 9.80 -13.97 -7.33
C ARG A 161 8.72 -15.06 -7.30
N TRP A 162 7.99 -15.18 -6.21
CA TRP A 162 6.96 -16.21 -6.04
C TRP A 162 5.71 -15.89 -6.83
N THR A 163 5.26 -14.63 -6.79
CA THR A 163 4.10 -14.19 -7.58
C THR A 163 4.38 -14.26 -9.08
N SER A 164 5.59 -13.90 -9.53
CA SER A 164 6.01 -14.02 -10.93
C SER A 164 6.06 -15.48 -11.38
N TYR A 165 6.62 -16.37 -10.55
CA TYR A 165 6.61 -17.80 -10.85
C TYR A 165 5.18 -18.35 -10.93
N ALA A 166 4.33 -18.06 -9.95
CA ALA A 166 2.93 -18.50 -9.95
C ALA A 166 2.16 -17.98 -11.18
N GLN A 167 2.34 -16.70 -11.55
CA GLN A 167 1.72 -16.13 -12.75
C GLN A 167 2.27 -16.75 -14.04
N SER A 168 3.51 -17.23 -14.07
CA SER A 168 4.07 -17.90 -15.26
C SER A 168 3.46 -19.28 -15.55
N LEU A 169 2.74 -19.85 -14.59
CA LEU A 169 2.13 -21.19 -14.70
C LEU A 169 0.70 -21.17 -15.25
N THR A 170 0.12 -19.98 -15.47
CA THR A 170 -1.31 -19.83 -15.82
C THR A 170 -1.57 -18.52 -16.57
N GLU A 171 -2.57 -18.54 -17.46
CA GLU A 171 -3.06 -17.32 -18.12
C GLU A 171 -4.06 -16.54 -17.26
N LYS A 172 -4.61 -17.17 -16.22
CA LYS A 172 -5.53 -16.50 -15.30
C LYS A 172 -4.78 -15.51 -14.38
N PRO A 173 -5.44 -14.44 -13.92
CA PRO A 173 -4.81 -13.49 -13.02
C PRO A 173 -4.47 -14.12 -11.66
N VAL A 174 -3.22 -13.96 -11.21
CA VAL A 174 -2.76 -14.39 -9.88
C VAL A 174 -2.62 -13.20 -8.94
N LYS A 175 -3.15 -13.31 -7.72
CA LYS A 175 -3.03 -12.26 -6.71
C LYS A 175 -1.60 -12.17 -6.16
N GLY A 176 -1.04 -10.96 -6.17
CA GLY A 176 0.11 -10.62 -5.32
C GLY A 176 -0.35 -10.42 -3.88
N MET A 177 0.27 -11.14 -2.94
CA MET A 177 -0.12 -11.10 -1.54
C MET A 177 0.84 -10.32 -0.67
N LEU A 178 0.32 -9.31 0.04
CA LEU A 178 1.07 -8.46 0.97
C LEU A 178 0.31 -8.32 2.30
N THR A 179 1.05 -8.19 3.39
CA THR A 179 0.47 -7.79 4.66
C THR A 179 0.36 -6.29 4.71
N GLY A 180 -0.88 -5.83 4.89
CA GLY A 180 -1.19 -4.42 5.04
C GLY A 180 -0.33 -3.84 6.16
N PRO A 181 0.17 -2.63 5.99
CA PRO A 181 1.23 -2.21 6.86
C PRO A 181 0.65 -1.90 8.28
N VAL A 182 -0.69 -1.68 8.41
CA VAL A 182 -1.36 -1.51 9.74
C VAL A 182 -1.09 -2.75 10.57
N THR A 183 -1.27 -3.91 9.95
CA THR A 183 -1.05 -5.21 10.55
C THR A 183 0.42 -5.46 10.85
N MET A 184 1.33 -5.05 9.96
CA MET A 184 2.78 -5.13 10.20
C MET A 184 3.19 -4.47 11.51
N LEU A 185 2.55 -3.35 11.85
CA LEU A 185 2.80 -2.67 13.13
C LEU A 185 1.95 -3.24 14.26
N ALA A 186 0.70 -3.59 13.96
CA ALA A 186 -0.23 -4.07 14.97
C ALA A 186 0.23 -5.36 15.65
N TRP A 187 0.92 -6.20 14.89
CA TRP A 187 1.35 -7.53 15.30
C TRP A 187 2.86 -7.62 15.53
N SER A 188 3.49 -6.47 15.82
CA SER A 188 4.90 -6.35 16.19
C SER A 188 5.05 -5.70 17.57
N PHE A 189 6.17 -5.95 18.25
CA PHE A 189 6.61 -5.09 19.35
C PHE A 189 7.19 -3.81 18.76
N VAL A 190 6.63 -2.66 19.11
CA VAL A 190 7.02 -1.36 18.54
C VAL A 190 7.89 -0.58 19.53
N ARG A 191 8.85 0.18 18.99
CA ARG A 191 9.68 1.14 19.73
C ARG A 191 8.84 2.12 20.57
N ASP A 192 9.41 2.60 21.67
CA ASP A 192 8.82 3.58 22.60
C ASP A 192 9.61 4.91 22.70
N ASP A 193 10.68 5.07 21.91
CA ASP A 193 11.61 6.21 21.96
C ASP A 193 11.20 7.42 21.10
N GLN A 194 10.12 7.31 20.32
CA GLN A 194 9.56 8.40 19.52
C GLN A 194 8.03 8.31 19.44
N PRO A 195 7.31 9.42 19.12
CA PRO A 195 5.88 9.37 18.91
C PRO A 195 5.49 8.28 17.91
N LEU A 196 4.44 7.54 18.22
CA LEU A 196 3.98 6.42 17.39
C LEU A 196 3.59 6.86 15.97
N ALA A 197 3.19 8.12 15.78
CA ALA A 197 2.94 8.69 14.46
C ALA A 197 4.22 8.77 13.61
N ASP A 198 5.38 9.04 14.22
CA ASP A 198 6.66 9.11 13.50
C ASP A 198 7.17 7.71 13.14
N THR A 199 6.97 6.74 14.04
CA THR A 199 7.17 5.31 13.75
C THR A 199 6.17 4.80 12.72
N ALA A 200 4.93 5.31 12.75
CA ALA A 200 3.97 5.11 11.69
C ALA A 200 4.58 5.68 10.42
N HIS A 201 4.87 6.96 10.23
CA HIS A 201 5.39 7.49 8.97
C HIS A 201 6.60 6.74 8.34
N GLN A 202 7.42 6.03 9.13
CA GLN A 202 8.48 5.15 8.61
C GLN A 202 8.02 3.71 8.27
N VAL A 203 6.99 3.20 8.94
CA VAL A 203 6.44 1.83 8.79
C VAL A 203 5.01 1.83 8.26
N ALA A 204 4.58 3.01 7.81
CA ALA A 204 3.25 3.54 7.96
C ALA A 204 2.28 2.47 7.57
N PRO A 205 1.49 2.00 8.55
CA PRO A 205 0.62 2.70 9.50
C PRO A 205 0.67 2.09 10.94
N ALA A 206 1.09 2.81 11.98
CA ALA A 206 1.27 2.16 13.29
C ALA A 206 0.00 2.08 14.11
N LEU A 207 -0.45 0.87 14.49
CA LEU A 207 -0.55 0.55 15.92
C LEU A 207 -0.96 -0.87 16.27
N ARG A 208 -0.27 -1.35 17.31
CA ARG A 208 -0.47 -2.54 18.15
C ARG A 208 -1.73 -2.54 19.02
N LYS A 209 -2.76 -1.82 18.59
CA LYS A 209 -4.08 -1.86 19.20
C LYS A 209 -5.10 -1.95 18.08
N THR A 210 -6.02 -2.88 18.23
CA THR A 210 -7.35 -2.77 17.62
C THR A 210 -7.89 -1.35 17.87
N LEU A 211 -8.85 -0.90 17.06
CA LEU A 211 -9.53 0.39 17.17
C LEU A 211 -9.53 0.94 18.62
N PRO A 212 -9.05 2.18 18.87
CA PRO A 212 -8.91 2.70 20.23
C PRO A 212 -10.18 2.50 21.07
N LEU A 213 -9.99 1.99 22.30
CA LEU A 213 -11.10 1.65 23.18
C LEU A 213 -11.98 2.89 23.46
N ARG A 214 -11.35 4.04 23.70
CA ARG A 214 -12.02 5.33 23.86
C ARG A 214 -12.39 5.90 22.50
N THR A 215 -13.66 6.29 22.35
CA THR A 215 -14.19 6.85 21.10
C THR A 215 -13.45 8.12 20.67
N ALA A 216 -13.03 8.97 21.61
CA ALA A 216 -12.31 10.21 21.33
C ALA A 216 -11.01 9.99 20.53
N ASP A 217 -10.34 8.86 20.73
CA ASP A 217 -9.06 8.56 20.11
C ASP A 217 -9.22 7.89 18.72
N ARG A 218 -10.45 7.49 18.35
CA ARG A 218 -10.72 6.70 17.13
C ARG A 218 -10.58 7.52 15.86
N ALA A 219 -10.97 8.80 15.88
CA ALA A 219 -10.92 9.64 14.68
C ALA A 219 -9.48 9.80 14.17
N GLY A 220 -8.54 10.11 15.08
CA GLY A 220 -7.12 10.18 14.77
C GLY A 220 -6.57 8.85 14.27
N TYR A 221 -6.92 7.74 14.93
CA TYR A 221 -6.53 6.40 14.50
C TYR A 221 -6.98 6.07 13.08
N LEU A 222 -8.26 6.26 12.79
CA LEU A 222 -8.84 5.93 11.48
C LEU A 222 -8.25 6.79 10.36
N ALA A 223 -7.94 8.06 10.65
CA ALA A 223 -7.34 8.97 9.69
C ALA A 223 -5.99 8.44 9.19
N TRP A 224 -5.01 8.25 10.09
CA TRP A 224 -3.68 7.79 9.67
C TRP A 224 -3.73 6.34 9.17
N ALA A 225 -4.53 5.44 9.76
CA ALA A 225 -4.59 4.04 9.32
C ALA A 225 -5.08 3.92 7.87
N THR A 226 -6.08 4.73 7.52
CA THR A 226 -6.63 4.79 6.17
C THR A 226 -5.67 5.46 5.20
N GLU A 227 -5.15 6.64 5.54
CA GLU A 227 -4.20 7.40 4.73
C GLU A 227 -3.04 6.53 4.28
N THR A 228 -2.54 5.76 5.21
CA THR A 228 -1.34 5.02 4.99
C THR A 228 -1.56 3.72 4.22
N SER A 229 -2.68 3.05 4.48
CA SER A 229 -3.11 1.95 3.62
C SER A 229 -3.23 2.45 2.17
N ARG A 230 -3.74 3.67 1.95
CA ARG A 230 -3.78 4.26 0.61
C ARG A 230 -2.40 4.56 0.05
N LEU A 231 -1.46 5.08 0.85
CA LEU A 231 -0.10 5.36 0.39
C LEU A 231 0.56 4.12 -0.23
N THR A 232 0.38 2.94 0.37
CA THR A 232 0.95 1.70 -0.17
C THR A 232 0.29 1.17 -1.45
N MET A 233 -0.92 1.62 -1.76
CA MET A 233 -1.74 1.07 -2.84
C MET A 233 -1.97 2.07 -3.97
N SER A 234 -1.63 3.34 -3.79
CA SER A 234 -2.10 4.40 -4.68
C SER A 234 -1.31 4.53 -5.97
N GLY A 235 -0.02 4.19 -5.96
CA GLY A 235 0.90 4.28 -7.09
C GLY A 235 0.73 3.23 -8.19
N VAL A 236 -0.33 2.43 -8.18
CA VAL A 236 -0.57 1.39 -9.20
C VAL A 236 -1.34 1.91 -10.41
N ARG A 237 -1.20 1.22 -11.55
CA ARG A 237 -1.92 1.56 -12.80
C ARG A 237 -3.44 1.48 -12.64
N PRO A 238 -4.23 2.23 -13.44
CA PRO A 238 -5.70 2.23 -13.37
C PRO A 238 -6.34 0.85 -13.50
N ASP A 239 -5.78 0.01 -14.36
CA ASP A 239 -6.20 -1.36 -14.65
C ASP A 239 -5.83 -2.38 -13.56
N THR A 240 -5.00 -2.00 -12.59
CA THR A 240 -4.60 -2.86 -11.46
C THR A 240 -5.69 -2.83 -10.39
N GLN A 241 -6.19 -4.02 -10.03
CA GLN A 241 -7.18 -4.21 -8.97
C GLN A 241 -6.49 -4.39 -7.61
N ILE A 242 -6.92 -3.60 -6.62
CA ILE A 242 -6.45 -3.71 -5.24
C ILE A 242 -7.54 -4.39 -4.42
N HIS A 243 -7.18 -5.48 -3.74
CA HIS A 243 -8.06 -6.23 -2.86
C HIS A 243 -7.63 -6.05 -1.40
N THR A 244 -8.57 -6.09 -0.47
CA THR A 244 -8.29 -6.06 0.97
C THR A 244 -9.20 -7.06 1.65
N HIS A 245 -8.62 -7.94 2.46
CA HIS A 245 -9.35 -8.92 3.26
C HIS A 245 -9.45 -8.43 4.71
N MET A 246 -10.65 -8.51 5.29
CA MET A 246 -10.93 -8.23 6.70
C MET A 246 -11.62 -9.45 7.30
N CYS A 247 -11.01 -10.07 8.32
CA CYS A 247 -11.45 -11.35 8.87
C CYS A 247 -12.38 -11.23 10.09
N ALA A 248 -12.16 -10.23 10.95
CA ALA A 248 -12.92 -10.06 12.19
C ALA A 248 -13.34 -8.60 12.39
N MET A 249 -14.66 -8.37 12.45
CA MET A 249 -15.26 -7.09 12.84
C MET A 249 -16.31 -7.37 13.92
N PRO A 250 -16.22 -6.77 15.12
CA PRO A 250 -17.41 -6.63 15.95
C PRO A 250 -18.38 -5.69 15.21
N SER A 251 -19.65 -6.07 15.17
CA SER A 251 -20.75 -5.51 14.38
C SER A 251 -21.09 -4.03 14.60
N SER A 252 -20.30 -3.27 15.36
CA SER A 252 -20.62 -1.89 15.78
C SER A 252 -19.81 -0.79 15.09
N ALA A 253 -18.90 -1.09 14.17
CA ALA A 253 -18.09 -0.08 13.49
C ALA A 253 -18.73 0.35 12.16
N THR A 254 -19.89 1.04 12.21
CA THR A 254 -20.40 2.07 11.24
C THR A 254 -21.90 2.38 11.41
N SER A 255 -22.42 2.55 12.63
CA SER A 255 -23.75 3.14 12.82
C SER A 255 -23.70 4.43 13.63
N SER A 256 -23.31 5.53 12.99
CA SER A 256 -23.77 6.85 13.40
C SER A 256 -25.23 6.99 12.96
N ARG A 257 -26.15 6.53 13.80
CA ARG A 257 -27.59 6.75 13.61
C ARG A 257 -27.91 8.14 14.18
N PRO A 258 -28.38 9.13 13.39
CA PRO A 258 -28.88 10.36 13.98
C PRO A 258 -30.18 10.03 14.71
N SER A 259 -30.25 10.39 15.98
CA SER A 259 -31.52 10.45 16.71
C SER A 259 -32.40 11.51 16.06
N THR A 260 -33.59 11.13 15.59
CA THR A 260 -34.78 12.01 15.61
C THR A 260 -36.04 11.19 15.38
N THR A 261 -36.98 11.42 16.26
CA THR A 261 -38.38 10.99 16.25
C THR A 261 -39.09 11.58 15.04
N SER A 262 -39.38 10.78 14.01
CA SER A 262 -40.51 10.96 13.07
C SER A 262 -40.52 9.85 12.01
N THR A 263 -41.74 9.38 11.70
CA THR A 263 -42.23 8.28 10.85
C THR A 263 -41.54 8.16 9.46
N PRO A 264 -41.48 6.96 8.84
CA PRO A 264 -40.53 6.67 7.77
C PRO A 264 -41.07 7.04 6.38
N THR A 265 -40.32 7.89 5.67
CA THR A 265 -40.33 7.95 4.20
C THR A 265 -39.00 7.41 3.69
N SER A 266 -39.07 6.47 2.75
CA SER A 266 -37.91 5.83 2.13
C SER A 266 -37.05 6.85 1.37
N SER A 267 -35.90 7.20 1.93
CA SER A 267 -34.81 7.80 1.17
C SER A 267 -33.52 7.08 1.53
N ALA A 268 -33.05 6.25 0.60
CA ALA A 268 -31.73 5.64 0.68
C ALA A 268 -30.67 6.76 0.77
N TRP A 269 -29.96 6.81 1.88
CA TRP A 269 -28.82 7.71 2.03
C TRP A 269 -27.70 7.22 1.09
N ARG A 270 -27.56 7.88 -0.06
CA ARG A 270 -26.35 7.84 -0.88
C ARG A 270 -25.39 8.89 -0.32
N PRO A 271 -24.17 8.53 0.12
CA PRO A 271 -23.13 9.54 0.26
C PRO A 271 -22.91 10.19 -1.11
N PRO A 272 -22.61 11.49 -1.20
CA PRO A 272 -22.30 12.12 -2.47
C PRO A 272 -21.09 11.37 -3.07
N ALA A 273 -21.29 10.77 -4.24
CA ALA A 273 -20.18 10.28 -5.02
C ALA A 273 -19.26 11.49 -5.27
N PRO A 274 -17.93 11.39 -5.06
CA PRO A 274 -17.05 12.43 -5.56
C PRO A 274 -17.30 12.52 -7.06
N THR A 275 -17.93 13.62 -7.50
CA THR A 275 -18.19 13.87 -8.91
C THR A 275 -16.86 13.76 -9.61
N CYS A 276 -16.76 12.79 -10.51
CA CYS A 276 -15.61 12.63 -11.38
C CYS A 276 -15.67 13.79 -12.38
N ARG A 277 -15.18 14.96 -11.97
CA ARG A 277 -15.00 16.10 -12.89
C ARG A 277 -13.71 15.84 -13.64
N SER A 278 -13.84 15.34 -14.86
CA SER A 278 -12.77 15.45 -15.86
C SER A 278 -12.44 16.94 -16.03
N PRO A 279 -11.16 17.35 -16.04
CA PRO A 279 -10.82 18.70 -16.44
C PRO A 279 -11.11 18.83 -17.94
N THR A 280 -12.26 19.39 -18.29
CA THR A 280 -12.55 19.82 -19.66
C THR A 280 -11.65 21.03 -19.99
N ASN A 281 -10.42 20.76 -20.40
CA ASN A 281 -9.63 21.72 -21.15
C ASN A 281 -10.07 21.66 -22.62
N SER A 282 -11.13 22.37 -22.96
CA SER A 282 -11.36 22.79 -24.34
C SER A 282 -10.63 24.12 -24.55
N PRO A 283 -9.61 24.21 -25.41
CA PRO A 283 -9.04 25.49 -25.77
C PRO A 283 -10.06 26.30 -26.58
N PRO A 284 -10.12 27.64 -26.44
CA PRO A 284 -11.02 28.44 -27.25
C PRO A 284 -10.62 28.33 -28.72
N THR A 285 -11.59 27.92 -29.54
CA THR A 285 -11.53 27.90 -31.00
C THR A 285 -11.33 29.32 -31.51
N ALA A 286 -10.09 29.69 -31.83
CA ALA A 286 -9.78 30.87 -32.61
C ALA A 286 -9.91 30.53 -34.10
N THR A 287 -11.05 30.90 -34.68
CA THR A 287 -11.31 30.85 -36.13
C THR A 287 -10.27 31.71 -36.85
N ARG A 288 -9.33 31.05 -37.53
CA ARG A 288 -8.27 31.69 -38.31
C ARG A 288 -8.79 31.98 -39.72
N ALA A 289 -9.26 33.21 -39.96
CA ALA A 289 -9.41 33.73 -41.31
C ALA A 289 -8.03 34.13 -41.86
N ARG A 290 -7.62 33.49 -42.95
CA ARG A 290 -6.54 33.99 -43.83
C ARG A 290 -7.01 35.23 -44.57
N PRO A 291 -6.09 36.14 -44.93
CA PRO A 291 -5.88 36.31 -46.35
C PRO A 291 -4.40 36.33 -46.76
N ASP A 292 -4.23 36.05 -48.04
CA ASP A 292 -2.98 35.84 -48.75
C ASP A 292 -2.22 37.15 -49.07
N ARG A 293 -0.91 36.93 -49.30
CA ARG A 293 -0.02 37.55 -50.31
C ARG A 293 0.59 38.96 -50.10
N VAL A 294 1.93 38.89 -50.11
CA VAL A 294 2.91 39.66 -50.91
C VAL A 294 3.52 40.93 -50.30
N SER A 295 4.84 40.85 -50.24
CA SER A 295 5.87 41.84 -49.97
C SER A 295 6.03 42.90 -51.06
N THR A 296 6.28 44.16 -50.68
CA THR A 296 7.36 45.03 -51.24
C THR A 296 7.52 46.35 -50.45
N THR A 297 8.78 46.61 -50.05
CA THR A 297 9.55 47.89 -50.05
C THR A 297 8.86 49.26 -49.87
N SER A 298 9.30 50.03 -48.85
CA SER A 298 10.04 51.33 -48.96
C SER A 298 9.90 52.24 -47.71
N THR A 299 11.02 52.80 -47.27
CA THR A 299 11.23 53.90 -46.28
C THR A 299 11.29 55.27 -47.00
N PRO A 300 11.60 56.44 -46.39
CA PRO A 300 11.42 57.00 -45.02
C PRO A 300 10.98 58.50 -44.99
N ARG A 301 10.62 59.06 -43.80
CA ARG A 301 10.97 60.41 -43.25
C ARG A 301 10.02 60.76 -42.09
N ALA A 302 10.47 60.96 -40.84
CA ALA A 302 11.20 62.10 -40.25
C ALA A 302 10.28 63.23 -39.73
N SER A 303 10.21 63.42 -38.40
CA SER A 303 10.55 64.71 -37.76
C SER A 303 10.47 64.65 -36.22
N ARG A 304 11.52 65.20 -35.62
CA ARG A 304 11.78 65.54 -34.21
C ARG A 304 10.62 66.27 -33.51
N ALA A 305 10.51 66.11 -32.19
CA ALA A 305 10.80 67.19 -31.23
C ALA A 305 10.83 66.69 -29.77
N ARG A 306 11.80 67.25 -29.03
CA ARG A 306 12.13 67.02 -27.63
C ARG A 306 11.16 67.74 -26.68
N ARG A 307 10.94 67.21 -25.47
CA ARG A 307 11.15 67.91 -24.18
C ARG A 307 10.94 66.95 -22.99
N ARG A 308 12.00 66.81 -22.18
CA ARG A 308 12.01 66.51 -20.72
C ARG A 308 12.39 67.82 -20.01
N PRO A 309 12.45 67.94 -18.66
CA PRO A 309 11.94 67.12 -17.54
C PRO A 309 11.01 68.00 -16.63
N ARG A 310 10.57 67.72 -15.40
CA ARG A 310 11.24 67.28 -14.14
C ARG A 310 10.19 67.30 -12.99
N THR A 311 10.34 66.39 -12.01
CA THR A 311 10.03 66.52 -10.53
C THR A 311 8.61 66.91 -10.07
N SER A 312 8.05 66.53 -8.92
CA SER A 312 8.37 65.65 -7.78
C SER A 312 7.18 65.74 -6.79
N CYS A 313 7.10 64.79 -5.87
CA CYS A 313 6.44 64.86 -4.56
C CYS A 313 4.92 64.58 -4.45
N ALA A 314 4.65 63.49 -3.72
CA ALA A 314 3.52 63.20 -2.84
C ALA A 314 3.50 64.21 -1.63
N PRO A 315 2.65 64.08 -0.58
CA PRO A 315 1.65 63.04 -0.27
C PRO A 315 0.31 63.57 0.30
N VAL A 316 -0.67 62.66 0.46
CA VAL A 316 -1.39 62.36 1.73
C VAL A 316 -1.66 60.86 1.74
#